data_AF-A0AAW5LAM8-F1
#
_entry.id   AF-A0AAW5LAM8-F1
#
_cell.length_a   1.000
_cell.length_b   1.000
_cell.length_c   1.000
_cell.angle_alpha   90.00
_cell.angle_beta   90.00
_cell.angle_gamma   90.00
#
_symmetry.space_group_name_H-M   'P 1'
#
loop_
_entity.id
_entity.type
_entity.pdbx_description
1 polymer ?
#
loop_
_entity_poly.entity_id
_entity_poly.type
_entity_poly.pdbx_seq_one_letter_code
_entity_poly.pdbx_strand_id
1 'polypeptide(L)'
;MPMLIYTIGDYFALYKKGFYLITFKRATEDNWEDLPERNMIMDWFRENLPETKIFHVSEVPQPGLFSAEYKGGIGIEFDKSSLTRFVERWEDNTGTSIDPNFQCYVMSLDYYIEQFGSEILDTNYNEI
;
A
#
# COMPACT_ATOMS: atom_id res chain seq x y z
N MET A 1 17.68 -3.15 -10.80
CA MET A 1 17.15 -4.24 -9.96
C MET A 1 15.67 -4.31 -10.27
N PRO A 2 15.08 -5.48 -10.60
CA PRO A 2 13.65 -5.54 -10.90
C PRO A 2 12.83 -5.08 -9.68
N MET A 3 11.79 -4.29 -9.94
CA MET A 3 10.87 -3.83 -8.90
C MET A 3 9.89 -4.94 -8.56
N LEU A 4 9.75 -5.27 -7.28
CA LEU A 4 8.76 -6.22 -6.82
C LEU A 4 7.47 -5.44 -6.47
N ILE A 5 6.40 -5.75 -7.18
CA ILE A 5 5.07 -5.16 -6.97
C ILE A 5 4.14 -6.29 -6.54
N TYR A 6 3.57 -6.16 -5.35
CA TYR A 6 2.56 -7.10 -4.86
C TYR A 6 1.17 -6.66 -5.30
N THR A 7 0.26 -7.57 -5.59
CA THR A 7 -1.18 -7.27 -5.43
C THR A 7 -1.56 -7.25 -3.94
N ILE A 8 -2.74 -6.73 -3.61
CA ILE A 8 -3.27 -6.80 -2.23
C ILE A 8 -3.35 -8.27 -1.79
N GLY A 9 -3.85 -9.14 -2.67
CA GLY A 9 -3.97 -10.59 -2.42
C GLY A 9 -2.62 -11.27 -2.21
N ASP A 10 -1.60 -10.91 -3.00
CA ASP A 10 -0.24 -11.45 -2.81
C ASP A 10 0.30 -11.11 -1.43
N TYR A 11 0.15 -9.85 -1.01
CA TYR A 11 0.60 -9.42 0.31
C TYR A 11 -0.11 -10.19 1.42
N PHE A 12 -1.43 -10.37 1.32
CA PHE A 12 -2.18 -11.13 2.31
C PHE A 12 -1.81 -12.62 2.36
N ALA A 13 -1.61 -13.27 1.22
CA ALA A 13 -1.16 -14.65 1.18
C ALA A 13 0.22 -14.84 1.83
N LEU A 14 1.16 -13.93 1.51
CA LEU A 14 2.54 -14.01 1.97
C LEU A 14 2.69 -13.67 3.44
N TYR A 15 2.10 -12.56 3.89
CA TYR A 15 2.38 -11.97 5.19
C TYR A 15 1.28 -12.22 6.23
N LYS A 16 0.08 -12.63 5.80
CA LYS A 16 -1.05 -12.99 6.67
C LYS A 16 -1.38 -11.92 7.72
N LYS A 17 -1.28 -10.65 7.33
CA LYS A 17 -1.57 -9.48 8.17
C LYS A 17 -2.07 -8.30 7.36
N GLY A 18 -2.72 -7.34 8.03
CA GLY A 18 -3.14 -6.06 7.44
C GLY A 18 -1.96 -5.13 7.12
N PHE A 19 -2.23 -4.10 6.31
CA PHE A 19 -1.29 -3.01 6.01
C PHE A 19 -2.05 -1.72 5.67
N TYR A 20 -1.33 -0.62 5.49
CA TYR A 20 -1.88 0.65 5.06
C TYR A 20 -1.52 0.92 3.61
N LEU A 21 -2.50 1.30 2.79
CA LEU A 21 -2.36 1.56 1.37
C LEU A 21 -2.49 3.05 1.10
N ILE A 22 -1.48 3.66 0.48
CA ILE A 22 -1.62 5.00 -0.10
C ILE A 22 -1.85 4.87 -1.59
N THR A 23 -2.95 5.48 -2.07
CA THR A 23 -3.25 5.62 -3.49
C THR A 23 -3.10 7.07 -3.92
N PHE A 24 -2.81 7.28 -5.20
CA PHE A 24 -2.53 8.59 -5.77
C PHE A 24 -3.51 8.90 -6.89
N LYS A 25 -4.26 9.98 -6.76
CA LYS A 25 -5.41 10.28 -7.62
C LYS A 25 -5.04 10.49 -9.09
N ARG A 26 -3.85 10.99 -9.36
CA ARG A 26 -3.37 11.35 -10.70
C ARG A 26 -2.37 10.35 -11.28
N ALA A 27 -2.10 9.27 -10.56
CA ALA A 27 -1.12 8.30 -10.99
C ALA A 27 -1.65 7.42 -12.13
N THR A 28 -0.79 7.19 -13.10
CA THR A 28 -0.95 6.24 -14.21
C THR A 28 0.32 5.38 -14.28
N GLU A 29 0.31 4.34 -15.10
CA GLU A 29 1.50 3.52 -15.32
C GLU A 29 2.70 4.32 -15.84
N ASP A 30 2.41 5.34 -16.66
CA ASP A 30 3.44 6.13 -17.33
C ASP A 30 4.05 7.24 -16.46
N ASN A 31 3.35 7.67 -15.40
CA ASN A 31 3.73 8.89 -14.67
C ASN A 31 4.02 8.69 -13.19
N TRP A 32 3.77 7.50 -12.65
CA TRP A 32 3.76 7.33 -11.19
C TRP A 32 5.13 7.53 -10.55
N GLU A 33 6.23 7.23 -11.27
CA GLU A 33 7.60 7.40 -10.77
C GLU A 33 7.93 8.87 -10.50
N ASP A 34 7.48 9.76 -11.38
CA ASP A 34 7.78 11.20 -11.35
C ASP A 34 6.67 12.03 -10.70
N LEU A 35 5.68 11.37 -10.07
CA LEU A 35 4.53 12.04 -9.51
C LEU A 35 4.91 12.89 -8.28
N PRO A 36 4.68 14.22 -8.27
CA PRO A 36 5.14 15.11 -7.20
C PRO A 36 4.62 14.72 -5.80
N GLU A 37 3.34 14.38 -5.68
CA GLU A 37 2.72 13.97 -4.41
C GLU A 37 3.31 12.66 -3.88
N ARG A 38 3.67 11.73 -4.77
CA ARG A 38 4.33 10.48 -4.37
C ARG A 38 5.74 10.74 -3.87
N ASN A 39 6.51 11.55 -4.60
CA ASN A 39 7.86 11.92 -4.19
C ASN A 39 7.86 12.65 -2.85
N MET A 40 6.92 13.59 -2.65
CA MET A 40 6.73 14.29 -1.37
C MET A 40 6.49 13.32 -0.21
N ILE A 41 5.61 12.33 -0.36
CA ILE A 41 5.34 11.35 0.70
C ILE A 41 6.57 10.48 0.96
N MET A 42 7.21 9.97 -0.11
CA MET A 42 8.41 9.13 0.02
C MET A 42 9.56 9.87 0.70
N ASP A 43 9.77 11.15 0.37
CA ASP A 43 10.78 11.98 1.01
C ASP A 43 10.44 12.24 2.48
N TRP A 44 9.17 12.53 2.80
CA TRP A 44 8.75 12.70 4.18
C TRP A 44 9.00 11.43 5.02
N PHE A 45 8.71 10.24 4.48
CA PHE A 45 9.01 8.98 5.16
C PHE A 45 10.51 8.79 5.38
N ARG A 46 11.34 9.04 4.37
CA ARG A 46 12.81 8.95 4.51
C ARG A 46 13.36 9.87 5.59
N GLU A 47 12.82 11.08 5.70
CA GLU A 47 13.28 12.09 6.66
C GLU A 47 12.74 11.86 8.07
N ASN A 48 11.49 11.40 8.20
CA ASN A 48 10.78 11.39 9.48
C ASN A 48 10.62 10.00 10.08
N LEU A 49 10.53 8.97 9.24
CA LEU A 49 10.22 7.59 9.60
C LEU A 49 11.06 6.58 8.76
N PRO A 50 12.41 6.69 8.76
CA PRO A 50 13.27 5.92 7.86
C PRO A 50 13.20 4.40 8.06
N GLU A 51 12.82 3.96 9.26
CA GLU A 51 12.69 2.53 9.62
C GLU A 51 11.33 1.93 9.23
N THR A 52 10.37 2.76 8.79
CA THR A 52 9.06 2.26 8.37
C THR A 52 9.18 1.47 7.08
N LYS A 53 8.70 0.23 7.08
CA LYS A 53 8.70 -0.62 5.89
C LYS A 53 7.66 -0.11 4.89
N ILE A 54 8.14 0.28 3.72
CA ILE A 54 7.34 0.70 2.57
C ILE A 54 7.62 -0.26 1.40
N PHE A 55 6.58 -0.66 0.68
CA PHE A 55 6.68 -1.55 -0.47
C PHE A 55 5.71 -1.12 -1.58
N HIS A 56 5.98 -1.56 -2.80
CA HIS A 56 5.08 -1.31 -3.93
C HIS A 56 3.91 -2.30 -3.89
N VAL A 57 2.70 -1.77 -4.03
CA VAL A 57 1.48 -2.59 -4.05
C VAL A 57 0.51 -2.05 -5.09
N SER A 58 0.02 -2.94 -5.94
CA SER A 58 -1.07 -2.68 -6.86
C SER A 58 -2.41 -2.76 -6.11
N GLU A 59 -3.34 -1.89 -6.48
CA GLU A 59 -4.69 -1.81 -5.91
C GLU A 59 -5.58 -3.00 -6.32
N VAL A 60 -5.05 -3.97 -7.07
CA VAL A 60 -5.80 -5.17 -7.46
C VAL A 60 -5.97 -6.09 -6.24
N PRO A 61 -7.23 -6.47 -5.93
CA PRO A 61 -7.54 -7.24 -4.73
C PRO A 61 -7.02 -8.68 -4.83
N GLN A 62 -7.09 -9.29 -6.01
CA GLN A 62 -6.77 -10.71 -6.18
C GLN A 62 -5.34 -10.95 -6.70
N PRO A 63 -4.75 -12.12 -6.41
CA PRO A 63 -3.41 -12.49 -6.87
C PRO A 63 -3.38 -12.69 -8.37
N GLY A 64 -2.22 -12.51 -8.98
CA GLY A 64 -2.02 -12.89 -10.38
C GLY A 64 -0.77 -12.30 -11.00
N LEU A 65 -0.03 -13.12 -11.74
CA LEU A 65 1.26 -12.76 -12.37
C LEU A 65 1.14 -11.65 -13.44
N PHE A 66 -0.07 -11.23 -13.83
CA PHE A 66 -0.34 -10.23 -14.87
C PHE A 66 -1.63 -9.43 -14.63
N SER A 67 -2.16 -9.41 -13.41
CA SER A 67 -3.54 -8.95 -13.17
C SER A 67 -3.72 -7.44 -13.05
N ALA A 68 -2.66 -6.62 -13.13
CA ALA A 68 -2.80 -5.20 -12.85
C ALA A 68 -1.77 -4.28 -13.49
N GLU A 69 -2.28 -3.16 -14.00
CA GLU A 69 -1.49 -1.98 -14.26
C GLU A 69 -1.04 -1.33 -12.94
N TYR A 70 0.27 -1.19 -12.71
CA TYR A 70 0.79 -0.58 -11.48
C TYR A 70 0.78 0.95 -11.59
N LYS A 71 0.01 1.61 -10.73
CA LYS A 71 -0.17 3.07 -10.73
C LYS A 71 0.49 3.74 -9.53
N GLY A 72 1.63 3.21 -9.07
CA GLY A 72 2.41 3.87 -8.02
C GLY A 72 1.93 3.70 -6.58
N GLY A 73 0.90 2.89 -6.34
CA GLY A 73 0.41 2.59 -4.99
C GLY A 73 1.51 2.08 -4.07
N ILE A 74 1.49 2.51 -2.80
CA ILE A 74 2.48 2.09 -1.80
C ILE A 74 1.79 1.48 -0.59
N GLY A 75 2.33 0.35 -0.14
CA GLY A 75 1.94 -0.32 1.08
C GLY A 75 2.90 0.02 2.21
N ILE A 76 2.35 0.17 3.42
CA ILE A 76 3.08 0.65 4.59
C ILE A 76 2.75 -0.25 5.78
N GLU A 77 3.78 -0.71 6.47
CA GLU A 77 3.66 -1.40 7.76
C GLU A 77 3.97 -0.41 8.89
N PHE A 78 2.95 0.26 9.42
CA PHE A 78 3.12 1.15 10.57
C PHE A 78 3.24 0.35 11.88
N ASP A 79 4.16 0.79 12.73
CA ASP A 79 4.02 0.61 14.17
C ASP A 79 3.09 1.71 14.75
N LYS A 80 2.76 1.59 16.05
CA LYS A 80 1.87 2.55 16.69
C LYS A 80 2.40 4.00 16.64
N SER A 81 3.70 4.22 16.81
CA SER A 81 4.28 5.56 16.88
C SER A 81 4.34 6.23 15.51
N SER A 82 4.75 5.48 14.50
CA SER A 82 4.82 5.90 13.10
C SER A 82 3.42 6.19 12.53
N LEU A 83 2.41 5.37 12.85
CA LEU A 83 1.03 5.66 12.50
C LEU A 83 0.56 6.99 13.10
N THR A 84 0.78 7.20 14.40
CA THR A 84 0.39 8.47 15.05
C THR A 84 1.03 9.68 14.36
N ARG A 85 2.33 9.62 14.06
CA ARG A 85 3.02 10.72 13.38
C ARG A 85 2.53 10.94 11.94
N PHE A 86 2.16 9.86 11.24
CA PHE A 86 1.58 9.97 9.90
C PHE A 86 0.22 10.66 9.94
N VAL A 87 -0.69 10.19 10.81
CA VAL A 87 -2.03 10.75 10.98
C VAL A 87 -1.95 12.23 11.37
N GLU A 88 -1.11 12.58 12.35
CA GLU A 88 -0.91 13.97 12.78
C GLU A 88 -0.43 14.91 11.65
N ARG A 89 0.36 14.38 10.72
CA ARG A 89 0.95 15.19 9.64
C ARG A 89 0.03 15.28 8.42
N TRP A 90 -0.67 14.21 8.10
CA TRP A 90 -1.25 14.00 6.78
C TRP A 90 -2.75 13.82 6.77
N GLU A 91 -3.40 13.55 7.91
CA GLU A 91 -4.84 13.32 7.96
C GLU A 91 -5.57 14.40 8.77
N ASP A 92 -6.78 14.72 8.35
CA ASP A 92 -7.71 15.50 9.14
C ASP A 92 -8.40 14.65 10.21
N ASN A 93 -9.29 15.27 10.99
CA ASN A 93 -10.03 14.58 12.05
C ASN A 93 -11.08 13.56 11.55
N THR A 94 -11.25 13.42 10.23
CA THR A 94 -12.13 12.43 9.60
C THR A 94 -11.37 11.24 9.03
N GLY A 95 -10.02 11.26 9.07
CA GLY A 95 -9.17 10.26 8.42
C GLY A 95 -9.00 10.51 6.92
N THR A 96 -9.35 11.71 6.44
CA THR A 96 -9.11 12.11 5.05
C THR A 96 -7.75 12.76 4.95
N SER A 97 -7.00 12.45 3.89
CA SER A 97 -5.71 13.10 3.66
C SER A 97 -5.88 14.61 3.42
N ILE A 98 -5.07 15.41 4.11
CA ILE A 98 -5.07 16.88 4.01
C ILE A 98 -4.68 17.32 2.60
N ASP A 99 -3.76 16.60 1.95
CA ASP A 99 -3.46 16.78 0.53
C ASP A 99 -4.47 15.96 -0.30
N PRO A 100 -5.27 16.62 -1.18
CA PRO A 100 -6.31 15.94 -1.94
C PRO A 100 -5.80 15.07 -3.09
N ASN A 101 -4.48 15.00 -3.32
CA ASN A 101 -3.88 14.22 -4.40
C ASN A 101 -3.58 12.77 -4.01
N PHE A 102 -3.66 12.42 -2.73
CA PHE A 102 -3.52 11.04 -2.26
C PHE A 102 -4.53 10.72 -1.17
N GLN A 103 -4.71 9.44 -0.86
CA GLN A 103 -5.47 8.99 0.30
C GLN A 103 -4.83 7.74 0.90
N CYS A 104 -4.84 7.64 2.23
CA CYS A 104 -4.42 6.45 2.97
C CYS A 104 -5.64 5.59 3.36
N TYR A 105 -5.54 4.28 3.17
CA TYR A 105 -6.58 3.31 3.50
C TYR A 105 -6.03 2.20 4.38
N VAL A 106 -6.86 1.69 5.29
CA VAL A 106 -6.54 0.47 6.06
C VAL A 106 -6.96 -0.74 5.23
N MET A 107 -6.00 -1.59 4.87
CA MET A 107 -6.25 -2.87 4.22
C MET A 107 -6.29 -3.97 5.28
N SER A 108 -7.50 -4.31 5.72
CA SER A 108 -7.75 -5.36 6.72
C SER A 108 -7.82 -6.74 6.06
N LEU A 109 -7.05 -7.69 6.59
CA LEU A 109 -7.13 -9.09 6.16
C LEU A 109 -8.50 -9.70 6.47
N ASP A 110 -9.07 -9.40 7.65
CA ASP A 110 -10.38 -9.94 8.04
C ASP A 110 -11.47 -9.45 7.09
N TYR A 111 -11.44 -8.16 6.73
CA TYR A 111 -12.36 -7.58 5.76
C TYR A 111 -12.16 -8.19 4.37
N TYR A 112 -10.91 -8.40 3.96
CA TYR A 112 -10.62 -9.09 2.71
C TYR A 112 -11.21 -10.50 2.68
N ILE A 113 -11.03 -11.29 3.73
CA ILE A 113 -11.57 -12.65 3.84
C ILE A 113 -13.10 -12.64 3.78
N GLU A 114 -13.75 -11.67 4.44
CA GLU A 114 -15.20 -11.51 4.39
C GLU A 114 -15.71 -11.28 2.97
N GLN A 115 -14.99 -10.51 2.15
CA GLN A 115 -15.41 -10.16 0.79
C GLN A 115 -15.00 -11.19 -0.26
N PHE A 116 -13.84 -11.83 -0.13
CA PHE A 116 -13.22 -12.63 -1.19
C PHE A 116 -12.91 -14.08 -0.81
N GLY A 117 -13.14 -14.47 0.44
CA GLY A 117 -12.80 -15.80 0.95
C GLY A 117 -11.36 -15.92 1.45
N SER A 118 -11.07 -17.02 2.16
CA SER A 118 -9.77 -17.27 2.79
C SER A 118 -8.83 -18.15 1.96
N GLU A 119 -9.27 -18.62 0.79
CA GLU A 119 -8.52 -19.56 -0.07
C GLU A 119 -7.17 -18.99 -0.50
N ILE A 120 -7.04 -17.66 -0.55
CA ILE A 120 -5.77 -17.00 -0.83
C ILE A 120 -4.67 -17.36 0.19
N LEU A 121 -5.04 -17.64 1.44
CA LEU A 121 -4.08 -17.94 2.50
C LEU A 121 -3.40 -19.30 2.34
N ASP A 122 -3.92 -20.15 1.44
CA ASP A 122 -3.39 -21.46 1.09
C ASP A 122 -2.40 -21.40 -0.08
N THR A 123 -2.19 -20.23 -0.69
CA THR A 123 -1.28 -20.06 -1.82
C THR A 123 0.18 -20.26 -1.38
N ASN A 124 0.85 -21.27 -1.95
CA ASN A 124 2.25 -21.55 -1.67
C ASN A 124 3.19 -20.87 -2.67
N TYR A 125 3.71 -19.70 -2.29
CA TYR A 125 4.68 -18.96 -3.11
C TYR A 125 6.09 -19.60 -3.16
N ASN A 126 6.36 -20.64 -2.37
CA ASN A 126 7.63 -21.38 -2.46
C ASN A 126 7.65 -22.42 -3.59
N GLU A 127 6.51 -22.64 -4.26
CA GLU A 127 6.35 -23.58 -5.37
C GLU A 127 6.27 -22.88 -6.75
N ILE A 128 6.49 -21.56 -6.80
CA ILE A 128 6.40 -20.72 -8.01
C ILE A 128 7.79 -20.24 -8.42
#